data_AF-A0A9D4IT59-F1
#
_entry.id   AF-A0A9D4IT59-F1
#
_cell.length_a   1.000
_cell.length_b   1.000
_cell.length_c   1.000
_cell.angle_alpha   90.00
_cell.angle_beta   90.00
_cell.angle_gamma   90.00
#
_symmetry.space_group_name_H-M   'P 1'
#
loop_
_entity.id
_entity.type
_entity.pdbx_description
1 polymer ?
#
loop_
_entity_poly.entity_id
_entity_poly.type
_entity_poly.pdbx_seq_one_letter_code
_entity_poly.pdbx_strand_id
1 'polypeptide(L)'
;MFGVFSTAIALLIVRISNGVFAGPPPSQATAPLRVAALEINGWNLVFRATSGNGQNVYNAWMTGQNASTTKPIDMSRTYSSHFRQDNLKATWANLHVTYVKFALYRDNREVGYVIFDAQGSDFTNWFAKERVVDASWSDLTKTATYNFFSIVGDTFNDERRFFINKLYYGCPKDIGHVAVIERDCNNCNCNMDKHPRYPQFIYADLNSADLWEKQQFGRADYMAIFVSH
;
A
#
# COMPACT_ATOMS: atom_id res chain seq x y z
N MET A 1 -19.49 -32.56 -67.48
CA MET A 1 -19.66 -31.08 -67.40
C MET A 1 -19.78 -30.72 -65.93
N PHE A 2 -19.23 -29.56 -65.55
CA PHE A 2 -18.94 -29.06 -64.20
C PHE A 2 -17.73 -29.75 -63.55
N GLY A 3 -16.65 -29.08 -63.13
CA GLY A 3 -16.33 -27.66 -63.01
C GLY A 3 -15.25 -27.53 -61.93
N VAL A 4 -14.11 -26.92 -62.27
CA VAL A 4 -12.82 -26.90 -61.56
C VAL A 4 -12.70 -25.70 -60.61
N PHE A 5 -12.01 -25.84 -59.47
CA PHE A 5 -11.15 -24.83 -58.78
C PHE A 5 -10.21 -25.63 -57.84
N SER A 6 -8.86 -25.71 -57.91
CA SER A 6 -7.76 -24.72 -58.05
C SER A 6 -7.78 -23.69 -56.90
N THR A 7 -6.77 -23.39 -56.07
CA THR A 7 -5.30 -23.61 -56.12
C THR A 7 -4.67 -23.20 -54.77
N ALA A 8 -3.49 -23.77 -54.47
CA ALA A 8 -2.29 -23.17 -53.85
C ALA A 8 -2.32 -22.53 -52.43
N ILE A 9 -1.47 -23.11 -51.57
CA ILE A 9 -0.92 -22.55 -50.33
C ILE A 9 0.21 -21.57 -50.70
N ALA A 10 0.08 -20.30 -50.30
CA ALA A 10 1.14 -19.30 -50.41
C ALA A 10 1.76 -19.04 -49.02
N LEU A 11 3.06 -19.29 -48.94
CA LEU A 11 3.95 -18.92 -47.85
C LEU A 11 4.25 -17.42 -47.96
N LEU A 12 3.92 -16.62 -46.94
CA LEU A 12 4.41 -15.24 -46.85
C LEU A 12 5.11 -15.00 -45.51
N ILE A 13 6.40 -14.72 -45.65
CA ILE A 13 7.33 -14.24 -44.63
C ILE A 13 6.89 -12.84 -44.19
N VAL A 14 6.75 -12.60 -42.89
CA VAL A 14 6.68 -11.25 -42.33
C VAL A 14 7.81 -11.07 -41.33
N ARG A 15 8.88 -10.39 -41.77
CA ARG A 15 9.76 -9.61 -40.90
C ARG A 15 9.22 -8.19 -40.89
N ILE A 16 8.84 -7.67 -39.72
CA ILE A 16 8.70 -6.23 -39.50
C ILE A 16 9.42 -5.87 -38.19
N SER A 17 10.35 -4.94 -38.36
CA SER A 17 11.12 -4.22 -37.36
C SER A 17 10.32 -3.06 -36.74
N ASN A 18 10.81 -2.59 -35.60
CA ASN A 18 10.59 -1.28 -34.97
C ASN A 18 9.43 -1.17 -33.96
N GLY A 19 9.84 -0.73 -32.78
CA GLY A 19 9.02 -0.63 -31.58
C GLY A 19 7.94 0.42 -31.63
N VAL A 20 6.85 0.09 -30.95
CA VAL A 20 5.88 1.00 -30.33
C VAL A 20 5.50 0.32 -29.02
N PHE A 21 5.70 1.00 -27.89
CA PHE A 21 5.20 0.56 -26.59
C PHE A 21 3.66 0.48 -26.68
N ALA A 22 3.13 -0.73 -26.78
CA ALA A 22 1.72 -0.98 -26.54
C ALA A 22 1.48 -0.97 -25.02
N GLY A 23 0.67 -0.03 -24.54
CA GLY A 23 0.17 -0.06 -23.16
C GLY A 23 -0.58 -1.36 -22.88
N PRO A 24 -0.68 -1.80 -21.62
CA PRO A 24 -1.33 -3.06 -21.29
C PRO A 24 -2.83 -3.02 -21.66
N PRO A 25 -3.39 -4.12 -22.20
CA PRO A 25 -4.80 -4.19 -22.56
C PRO A 25 -5.69 -4.19 -21.30
N PRO A 26 -6.94 -3.68 -21.38
CA PRO A 26 -7.84 -3.66 -20.25
C PRO A 26 -8.45 -5.05 -19.99
N SER A 27 -8.57 -5.36 -18.69
CA SER A 27 -9.26 -6.52 -18.10
C SER A 27 -8.57 -7.89 -18.22
N GLN A 28 -7.80 -8.22 -17.19
CA GLN A 28 -7.86 -9.56 -16.62
C GLN A 28 -8.09 -9.41 -15.13
N ALA A 29 -9.17 -10.01 -14.64
CA ALA A 29 -9.39 -10.17 -13.20
C ALA A 29 -8.21 -10.99 -12.66
N THR A 30 -7.35 -10.33 -11.90
CA THR A 30 -6.17 -10.95 -11.31
C THR A 30 -6.59 -11.98 -10.27
N ALA A 31 -6.13 -13.22 -10.45
CA ALA A 31 -6.29 -14.29 -9.47
C ALA A 31 -5.78 -13.85 -8.07
N PRO A 32 -6.31 -14.41 -6.97
CA PRO A 32 -5.83 -14.07 -5.62
C PRO A 32 -4.33 -14.37 -5.51
N LEU A 33 -3.57 -13.41 -4.97
CA LEU A 33 -2.13 -13.51 -4.71
C LEU A 33 -1.84 -14.71 -3.80
N ARG A 34 -1.32 -15.81 -4.36
CA ARG A 34 -0.89 -17.02 -3.61
C ARG A 34 0.49 -16.80 -2.95
N VAL A 35 0.88 -17.68 -2.03
CA VAL A 35 2.19 -17.70 -1.32
C VAL A 35 3.42 -17.35 -2.20
N ALA A 36 3.45 -17.80 -3.45
CA ALA A 36 4.52 -17.47 -4.41
C ALA A 36 4.62 -15.98 -4.78
N ALA A 37 3.62 -15.17 -4.40
CA ALA A 37 3.57 -13.73 -4.54
C ALA A 37 3.91 -12.98 -3.23
N LEU A 38 4.47 -13.66 -2.24
CA LEU A 38 5.06 -13.04 -1.03
C LEU A 38 6.56 -12.78 -1.15
N GLU A 39 7.11 -13.16 -2.32
CA GLU A 39 8.40 -12.82 -2.91
C GLU A 39 8.14 -12.40 -4.37
N ILE A 40 7.53 -11.23 -4.59
CA ILE A 40 7.40 -10.70 -5.97
C ILE A 40 8.72 -10.01 -6.28
N ASN A 41 9.49 -10.49 -7.26
CA ASN A 41 10.65 -9.75 -7.81
C ASN A 41 11.66 -9.25 -6.76
N GLY A 42 11.92 -10.02 -5.70
CA GLY A 42 12.87 -9.65 -4.63
C GLY A 42 12.28 -8.92 -3.42
N TRP A 43 10.94 -8.80 -3.32
CA TRP A 43 10.26 -8.17 -2.18
C TRP A 43 9.72 -9.18 -1.16
N ASN A 44 10.17 -9.09 0.09
CA ASN A 44 9.75 -9.92 1.20
C ASN A 44 8.68 -9.24 2.07
N LEU A 45 7.52 -9.87 2.27
CA LEU A 45 6.53 -9.40 3.24
C LEU A 45 7.06 -9.53 4.68
N VAL A 46 7.11 -8.41 5.41
CA VAL A 46 7.56 -8.38 6.82
C VAL A 46 6.44 -7.97 7.79
N PHE A 47 5.39 -7.33 7.29
CA PHE A 47 4.25 -6.92 8.11
C PHE A 47 2.98 -6.81 7.27
N ARG A 48 1.84 -7.19 7.86
CA ARG A 48 0.51 -7.02 7.28
C ARG A 48 -0.49 -6.71 8.39
N ALA A 49 -1.27 -5.66 8.25
CA ALA A 49 -2.36 -5.35 9.18
C ALA A 49 -3.73 -5.46 8.49
N THR A 50 -4.72 -5.96 9.23
CA THR A 50 -6.09 -6.22 8.78
C THR A 50 -7.00 -5.11 9.29
N SER A 51 -7.86 -4.58 8.42
CA SER A 51 -8.83 -3.54 8.79
C SER A 51 -9.92 -4.11 9.69
N GLY A 52 -10.33 -3.33 10.70
CA GLY A 52 -11.50 -3.61 11.53
C GLY A 52 -11.38 -4.85 12.45
N ASN A 53 -10.18 -5.35 12.72
CA ASN A 53 -9.95 -6.50 13.60
C ASN A 53 -9.83 -6.16 15.09
N GLY A 54 -9.94 -4.87 15.46
CA GLY A 54 -9.89 -4.38 16.84
C GLY A 54 -8.50 -4.34 17.45
N GLN A 55 -7.43 -4.25 16.64
CA GLN A 55 -6.05 -4.26 17.12
C GLN A 55 -5.26 -3.05 16.61
N ASN A 56 -4.41 -2.47 17.45
CA ASN A 56 -3.54 -1.36 17.04
C ASN A 56 -2.39 -1.87 16.14
N VAL A 57 -2.29 -1.29 14.95
CA VAL A 57 -1.21 -1.48 13.99
C VAL A 57 0.12 -0.97 14.53
N TYR A 58 0.15 0.19 15.20
CA TYR A 58 1.37 0.78 15.74
C TYR A 58 2.00 -0.12 16.79
N ASN A 59 1.20 -0.67 17.71
CA ASN A 59 1.70 -1.61 18.72
C ASN A 59 2.17 -2.91 18.04
N ALA A 60 1.39 -3.45 17.10
CA ALA A 60 1.80 -4.62 16.34
C ALA A 60 3.12 -4.40 15.60
N TRP A 61 3.32 -3.26 14.95
CA TRP A 61 4.58 -2.91 14.28
C TRP A 61 5.73 -2.76 15.28
N MET A 62 5.55 -1.94 16.32
CA MET A 62 6.62 -1.51 17.23
C MET A 62 7.05 -2.58 18.22
N THR A 63 6.11 -3.37 18.72
CA THR A 63 6.35 -4.34 19.80
C THR A 63 5.97 -5.78 19.42
N GLY A 64 5.27 -5.99 18.31
CA GLY A 64 4.72 -7.31 17.97
C GLY A 64 3.44 -7.68 18.72
N GLN A 65 2.91 -6.76 19.54
CA GLN A 65 1.67 -7.00 20.27
C GLN A 65 0.52 -7.31 19.30
N ASN A 66 -0.22 -8.38 19.58
CA ASN A 66 -1.35 -8.83 18.75
C ASN A 66 -1.00 -9.17 17.28
N ALA A 67 0.28 -9.40 16.98
CA ALA A 67 0.73 -9.88 15.68
C ALA A 67 1.09 -11.37 15.73
N SER A 68 0.65 -12.12 14.72
CA SER A 68 1.13 -13.48 14.46
C SER A 68 2.49 -13.42 13.76
N THR A 69 3.38 -14.35 14.08
CA THR A 69 4.62 -14.60 13.35
C THR A 69 4.43 -15.56 12.17
N THR A 70 3.23 -16.16 12.04
CA THR A 70 2.87 -17.02 10.91
C THR A 70 2.59 -16.15 9.69
N LYS A 71 3.46 -16.26 8.67
CA LYS A 71 3.29 -15.54 7.41
C LYS A 71 1.94 -15.90 6.76
N PRO A 72 1.14 -14.90 6.32
CA PRO A 72 -0.10 -15.15 5.60
C PRO A 72 0.14 -16.07 4.40
N ILE A 73 -0.69 -17.10 4.25
CA ILE A 73 -0.61 -18.02 3.09
C ILE A 73 -1.29 -17.39 1.87
N ASP A 74 -2.22 -16.48 2.12
CA ASP A 74 -3.08 -15.85 1.13
C ASP A 74 -3.40 -14.43 1.60
N MET A 75 -2.92 -13.42 0.86
CA MET A 75 -3.09 -12.01 1.23
C MET A 75 -4.55 -11.57 1.20
N SER A 76 -5.39 -12.29 0.44
CA SER A 76 -6.79 -11.95 0.23
C SER A 76 -7.72 -12.24 1.39
N ARG A 77 -7.26 -13.07 2.33
CA ARG A 77 -8.07 -13.46 3.46
C ARG A 77 -8.10 -12.37 4.51
N THR A 78 -9.24 -12.23 5.17
CA THR A 78 -9.31 -11.50 6.43
C THR A 78 -8.68 -12.36 7.53
N TYR A 79 -7.74 -11.78 8.29
CA TYR A 79 -7.10 -12.44 9.42
C TYR A 79 -7.54 -11.75 10.71
N SER A 80 -7.79 -12.55 11.76
CA SER A 80 -8.16 -12.02 13.09
C SER A 80 -7.02 -11.25 13.75
N SER A 81 -5.77 -11.57 13.42
CA SER A 81 -4.58 -10.85 13.88
C SER A 81 -3.87 -10.12 12.75
N HIS A 82 -3.01 -9.17 13.11
CA HIS A 82 -1.95 -8.71 12.22
C HIS A 82 -0.90 -9.80 12.02
N PHE A 83 -0.04 -9.64 11.02
CA PHE A 83 1.18 -10.42 10.84
C PHE A 83 2.38 -9.50 11.00
N ARG A 84 3.40 -9.97 11.70
CA ARG A 84 4.72 -9.34 11.77
C ARG A 84 5.78 -10.43 11.82
N GLN A 85 6.82 -10.27 11.00
CA GLN A 85 7.99 -11.13 11.09
C GLN A 85 8.61 -11.06 12.48
N ASP A 86 9.00 -12.22 13.01
CA ASP A 86 9.58 -12.31 14.34
C ASP A 86 10.90 -11.53 14.44
N ASN A 87 11.16 -10.94 15.62
CA ASN A 87 12.36 -10.15 15.92
C ASN A 87 12.69 -8.98 14.96
N LEU A 88 11.77 -8.59 14.08
CA LEU A 88 12.01 -7.64 12.99
C LEU A 88 12.66 -6.32 13.42
N LYS A 89 12.23 -5.75 14.55
CA LYS A 89 12.80 -4.49 15.09
C LYS A 89 14.25 -4.66 15.55
N ALA A 90 14.58 -5.76 16.22
CA ALA A 90 15.93 -6.03 16.71
C ALA A 90 16.89 -6.36 15.57
N THR A 91 16.39 -6.95 14.48
CA THR A 91 17.21 -7.37 13.33
C THR A 91 17.26 -6.36 12.20
N TRP A 92 16.51 -5.25 12.25
CA TRP A 92 16.37 -4.31 11.12
C TRP A 92 17.71 -3.86 10.52
N ALA A 93 18.66 -3.45 11.37
CA ALA A 93 19.98 -3.02 10.92
C ALA A 93 20.77 -4.13 10.20
N ASN A 94 20.57 -5.39 10.60
CA ASN A 94 21.25 -6.55 10.03
C ASN A 94 20.57 -7.08 8.77
N LEU A 95 19.34 -6.65 8.49
CA LEU A 95 18.64 -7.03 7.28
C LEU A 95 19.24 -6.36 6.04
N HIS A 96 20.00 -5.27 6.17
CA HIS A 96 20.54 -4.52 5.02
C HIS A 96 19.44 -4.21 3.99
N VAL A 97 18.32 -3.64 4.47
CA VAL A 97 17.17 -3.33 3.62
C VAL A 97 17.55 -2.19 2.67
N THR A 98 17.43 -2.43 1.37
CA THR A 98 17.67 -1.42 0.33
C THR A 98 16.42 -0.58 0.10
N TYR A 99 15.25 -1.21 -0.05
CA TYR A 99 13.98 -0.51 -0.21
C TYR A 99 12.89 -1.07 0.69
N VAL A 100 11.96 -0.20 1.09
CA VAL A 100 10.71 -0.58 1.77
C VAL A 100 9.53 -0.15 0.91
N LYS A 101 8.59 -1.05 0.66
CA LYS A 101 7.30 -0.74 0.04
C LYS A 101 6.21 -0.78 1.10
N PHE A 102 5.60 0.36 1.36
CA PHE A 102 4.31 0.46 2.06
C PHE A 102 3.20 0.38 1.02
N ALA A 103 2.22 -0.51 1.21
CA ALA A 103 1.14 -0.71 0.24
C ALA A 103 -0.20 -0.96 0.93
N LEU A 104 -1.26 -0.50 0.25
CA LEU A 104 -2.66 -0.62 0.67
C LEU A 104 -3.42 -1.42 -0.39
N TYR A 105 -4.31 -2.28 0.07
CA TYR A 105 -5.07 -3.17 -0.79
C TYR A 105 -6.56 -3.15 -0.49
N ARG A 106 -7.38 -3.11 -1.55
CA ARG A 106 -8.82 -3.30 -1.50
C ARG A 106 -9.22 -4.33 -2.54
N ASP A 107 -10.07 -5.29 -2.19
CA ASP A 107 -10.49 -6.38 -3.09
C ASP A 107 -9.30 -7.10 -3.76
N ASN A 108 -8.21 -7.25 -3.01
CA ASN A 108 -6.93 -7.86 -3.43
C ASN A 108 -6.20 -7.12 -4.55
N ARG A 109 -6.56 -5.86 -4.80
CA ARG A 109 -5.88 -4.97 -5.72
C ARG A 109 -5.12 -3.92 -4.93
N GLU A 110 -3.89 -3.64 -5.33
CA GLU A 110 -3.13 -2.53 -4.78
C GLU A 110 -3.80 -1.22 -5.18
N VAL A 111 -4.21 -0.43 -4.20
CA VAL A 111 -4.92 0.85 -4.40
C VAL A 111 -4.06 2.06 -4.06
N GLY A 112 -2.92 1.84 -3.41
CA GLY A 112 -1.93 2.89 -3.14
C GLY A 112 -0.66 2.29 -2.57
N TYR A 113 0.48 2.89 -2.92
CA TYR A 113 1.78 2.52 -2.39
C TYR A 113 2.72 3.72 -2.28
N VAL A 114 3.75 3.55 -1.45
CA VAL A 114 4.95 4.39 -1.42
C VAL A 114 6.17 3.47 -1.28
N ILE A 115 7.17 3.67 -2.12
CA ILE A 115 8.48 3.03 -2.05
C ILE A 115 9.46 4.00 -1.41
N PHE A 116 10.21 3.52 -0.44
CA PHE A 116 11.20 4.27 0.31
C PHE A 116 12.60 3.69 0.11
N ASP A 117 13.59 4.57 0.02
CA ASP A 117 15.00 4.25 0.20
C ASP A 117 15.27 4.01 1.69
N ALA A 118 15.52 2.75 2.03
CA ALA A 118 15.70 2.30 3.39
C ALA A 118 17.17 2.08 3.76
N GLN A 119 18.11 2.40 2.86
CA GLN A 119 19.53 2.29 3.18
C GLN A 119 19.89 3.20 4.36
N GLY A 120 20.57 2.62 5.35
CA GLY A 120 20.92 3.30 6.60
C GLY A 120 19.71 3.78 7.42
N SER A 121 18.52 3.26 7.16
CA SER A 121 17.33 3.56 7.96
C SER A 121 17.30 2.75 9.27
N ASP A 122 16.51 3.24 10.21
CA ASP A 122 16.06 2.44 11.36
C ASP A 122 14.62 1.98 11.17
N PHE A 123 14.13 1.17 12.12
CA PHE A 123 12.81 0.56 12.10
C PHE A 123 11.62 1.54 12.02
N THR A 124 11.85 2.82 12.27
CA THR A 124 10.85 3.89 12.28
C THR A 124 11.09 4.99 11.25
N ASN A 125 12.35 5.31 10.95
CA ASN A 125 12.71 6.44 10.10
C ASN A 125 12.69 6.14 8.60
N TRP A 126 12.51 4.87 8.20
CA TRP A 126 12.35 4.51 6.79
C TRP A 126 11.09 5.14 6.17
N PHE A 127 10.05 5.35 6.97
CA PHE A 127 8.82 6.04 6.57
C PHE A 127 8.97 7.55 6.78
N ALA A 128 9.78 8.18 5.92
CA ALA A 128 10.06 9.62 5.97
C ALA A 128 10.04 10.21 4.56
N LYS A 129 9.65 11.48 4.43
CA LYS A 129 9.50 12.13 3.13
C LYS A 129 10.81 12.15 2.34
N GLU A 130 11.95 12.30 3.01
CA GLU A 130 13.28 12.38 2.40
C GLU A 130 13.69 11.06 1.73
N ARG A 131 13.02 9.96 2.11
CA ARG A 131 13.28 8.61 1.63
C ARG A 131 12.35 8.19 0.50
N VAL A 132 11.33 8.98 0.12
CA VAL A 132 10.38 8.62 -0.95
C VAL A 132 11.09 8.45 -2.29
N VAL A 133 11.05 7.25 -2.86
CA VAL A 133 11.61 6.93 -4.19
C VAL A 133 10.52 6.98 -5.26
N ASP A 134 9.37 6.39 -4.96
CA ASP A 134 8.23 6.29 -5.87
C ASP A 134 6.92 6.19 -5.09
N ALA A 135 5.80 6.56 -5.69
CA ALA A 135 4.48 6.52 -5.05
C ALA A 135 3.34 6.48 -6.08
N SER A 136 2.18 6.00 -5.66
CA SER A 136 0.97 6.04 -6.50
C SER A 136 0.43 7.45 -6.75
N TRP A 137 0.80 8.42 -5.91
CA TRP A 137 0.31 9.79 -6.00
C TRP A 137 1.36 10.72 -6.58
N SER A 138 1.02 11.40 -7.68
CA SER A 138 1.95 12.25 -8.43
C SER A 138 2.50 13.46 -7.66
N ASP A 139 1.76 13.95 -6.65
CA ASP A 139 2.18 15.05 -5.79
C ASP A 139 2.85 14.60 -4.47
N LEU A 140 3.03 13.28 -4.29
CA LEU A 140 3.76 12.73 -3.16
C LEU A 140 5.25 12.65 -3.48
N THR A 141 6.01 13.68 -3.13
CA THR A 141 7.44 13.79 -3.48
C THR A 141 8.28 14.27 -2.31
N LYS A 142 9.61 14.05 -2.36
CA LYS A 142 10.56 14.51 -1.34
C LYS A 142 10.54 16.04 -1.13
N THR A 143 10.21 16.79 -2.19
CA THR A 143 10.24 18.26 -2.21
C THR A 143 8.92 18.90 -1.79
N ALA A 144 7.84 18.13 -1.71
CA ALA A 144 6.56 18.62 -1.20
C ALA A 144 6.61 18.89 0.31
N THR A 145 5.67 19.72 0.77
CA THR A 145 5.51 20.06 2.19
C THR A 145 4.47 19.16 2.83
N TYR A 146 4.80 18.67 4.03
CA TYR A 146 3.94 17.82 4.85
C TYR A 146 4.00 18.30 6.29
N ASN A 147 2.87 18.30 6.97
CA ASN A 147 2.81 18.54 8.41
C ASN A 147 2.92 17.23 9.21
N PHE A 148 2.55 16.09 8.61
CA PHE A 148 2.85 14.76 9.13
C PHE A 148 3.36 13.86 8.02
N PHE A 149 4.46 13.17 8.31
CA PHE A 149 5.00 12.09 7.47
C PHE A 149 5.79 11.15 8.37
N SER A 150 5.09 10.31 9.15
CA SER A 150 5.75 9.38 10.06
C SER A 150 4.85 8.21 10.47
N ILE A 151 5.48 7.14 10.96
CA ILE A 151 4.77 5.99 11.55
C ILE A 151 3.97 6.42 12.79
N VAL A 152 4.56 7.27 13.64
CA VAL A 152 3.93 7.75 14.89
C VAL A 152 2.69 8.60 14.57
N GLY A 153 2.77 9.45 13.55
CA GLY A 153 1.69 10.31 13.09
C GLY A 153 1.14 11.28 14.15
N ASP A 154 -0.16 11.56 14.11
CA ASP A 154 -0.84 12.43 15.08
C ASP A 154 -1.45 11.60 16.22
N THR A 155 -0.85 11.73 17.40
CA THR A 155 -1.30 11.05 18.63
C THR A 155 -2.13 11.93 19.56
N PHE A 156 -2.10 13.25 19.36
CA PHE A 156 -2.71 14.17 20.30
C PHE A 156 -4.20 14.33 20.03
N ASN A 157 -4.59 14.35 18.75
CA ASN A 157 -5.97 14.61 18.37
C ASN A 157 -6.76 13.31 18.12
N ASP A 158 -6.21 12.41 17.30
CA ASP A 158 -7.07 11.43 16.61
C ASP A 158 -6.49 10.02 16.43
N GLU A 159 -5.31 9.71 17.00
CA GLU A 159 -4.59 8.43 16.86
C GLU A 159 -4.40 7.98 15.39
N ARG A 160 -3.93 8.92 14.57
CA ARG A 160 -3.66 8.72 13.14
C ARG A 160 -2.21 8.29 12.96
N ARG A 161 -1.98 7.01 12.68
CA ARG A 161 -0.66 6.38 12.46
C ARG A 161 -0.32 6.26 10.99
N PHE A 162 0.94 5.92 10.69
CA PHE A 162 1.45 5.78 9.31
C PHE A 162 0.89 6.90 8.43
N PHE A 163 1.08 8.13 8.91
CA PHE A 163 0.27 9.27 8.50
C PHE A 163 1.07 10.12 7.53
N ILE A 164 0.52 10.28 6.32
CA ILE A 164 1.06 11.15 5.28
C ILE A 164 0.02 12.23 5.02
N ASN A 165 0.26 13.40 5.61
CA ASN A 165 -0.67 14.53 5.58
C ASN A 165 0.05 15.79 5.11
N LYS A 166 -0.58 16.47 4.16
CA LYS A 166 -0.04 17.64 3.48
C LYS A 166 -0.40 18.94 4.21
N LEU A 167 -1.69 19.09 4.56
CA LEU A 167 -2.22 20.29 5.22
C LEU A 167 -3.15 19.89 6.37
N TYR A 168 -3.06 20.61 7.49
CA TYR A 168 -3.77 20.28 8.73
C TYR A 168 -4.31 21.52 9.40
N TYR A 169 -5.44 21.98 8.87
CA TYR A 169 -6.10 23.23 9.27
C TYR A 169 -7.51 22.96 9.82
N GLY A 170 -7.72 21.74 10.35
CA GLY A 170 -9.00 21.22 10.83
C GLY A 170 -9.74 20.47 9.74
N CYS A 171 -10.68 19.60 10.14
CA CYS A 171 -11.33 18.62 9.27
C CYS A 171 -11.68 19.15 7.86
N PRO A 172 -12.34 20.32 7.69
CA PRO A 172 -12.75 20.82 6.38
C PRO A 172 -11.62 21.18 5.41
N LYS A 173 -10.38 21.18 5.89
CA LYS A 173 -9.17 21.58 5.14
C LYS A 173 -8.03 20.57 5.29
N ASP A 174 -8.25 19.46 5.99
CA ASP A 174 -7.22 18.45 6.14
C ASP A 174 -7.06 17.68 4.83
N ILE A 175 -5.86 17.75 4.26
CA ILE A 175 -5.53 17.18 2.96
C ILE A 175 -4.36 16.23 3.13
N GLY A 176 -4.48 15.00 2.65
CA GLY A 176 -3.41 14.01 2.79
C GLY A 176 -3.53 12.85 1.82
N HIS A 177 -2.62 11.89 1.97
CA HIS A 177 -2.49 10.73 1.10
C HIS A 177 -2.87 9.44 1.81
N VAL A 178 -2.44 9.27 3.06
CA VAL A 178 -2.61 8.02 3.81
C VAL A 178 -2.84 8.34 5.28
N ALA A 179 -3.79 7.65 5.91
CA ALA A 179 -3.98 7.64 7.35
C ALA A 179 -4.38 6.25 7.85
N VAL A 180 -3.72 5.76 8.89
CA VAL A 180 -4.14 4.57 9.64
C VAL A 180 -4.82 5.02 10.93
N ILE A 181 -6.14 4.88 10.99
CA ILE A 181 -6.95 5.30 12.14
C ILE A 181 -7.07 4.14 13.12
N GLU A 182 -6.62 4.34 14.36
CA GLU A 182 -6.48 3.25 15.34
C GLU A 182 -7.49 3.24 16.49
N ARG A 183 -8.47 4.14 16.45
CA ARG A 183 -9.59 4.17 17.40
C ARG A 183 -10.89 4.04 16.65
N ASP A 184 -11.85 3.31 17.19
CA ASP A 184 -13.22 3.39 16.71
C ASP A 184 -13.85 4.72 17.13
N CYS A 185 -14.60 5.32 16.22
CA CYS A 185 -15.28 6.57 16.53
C CYS A 185 -16.46 6.78 15.60
N ASN A 186 -17.69 6.61 16.10
CA ASN A 186 -18.89 6.86 15.29
C ASN A 186 -19.25 8.35 15.21
N ASN A 187 -18.88 9.12 16.22
CA ASN A 187 -19.30 10.53 16.40
C ASN A 187 -18.12 11.52 16.38
N CYS A 188 -17.01 11.17 15.71
CA CYS A 188 -15.88 12.07 15.58
C CYS A 188 -16.22 13.30 14.73
N ASN A 189 -15.52 14.41 14.95
CA ASN A 189 -15.76 15.64 14.20
C ASN A 189 -15.37 15.49 12.72
N CYS A 190 -14.21 14.89 12.45
CA CYS A 190 -13.72 14.73 11.08
C CYS A 190 -14.30 13.48 10.41
N ASN A 191 -14.73 13.60 9.15
CA ASN A 191 -15.34 12.47 8.43
C ASN A 191 -14.38 11.28 8.22
N MET A 192 -13.07 11.51 8.13
CA MET A 192 -12.09 10.42 8.02
C MET A 192 -12.11 9.49 9.23
N ASP A 193 -12.25 10.04 10.44
CA ASP A 193 -12.22 9.25 11.68
C ASP A 193 -13.53 8.52 11.97
N LYS A 194 -14.60 8.81 11.21
CA LYS A 194 -15.92 8.20 11.44
C LYS A 194 -15.94 6.76 10.95
N HIS A 195 -15.94 5.79 11.87
CA HIS A 195 -16.08 4.38 11.57
C HIS A 195 -16.41 3.52 12.80
N PRO A 196 -17.09 2.36 12.61
CA PRO A 196 -17.53 1.50 13.71
C PRO A 196 -16.48 0.51 14.22
N ARG A 197 -15.35 0.33 13.51
CA ARG A 197 -14.29 -0.64 13.87
C ARG A 197 -12.92 -0.10 13.50
N TYR A 198 -11.90 -0.40 14.29
CA TYR A 198 -10.51 -0.05 14.02
C TYR A 198 -9.64 -1.32 13.81
N PRO A 199 -8.46 -1.22 13.20
CA PRO A 199 -7.93 -0.04 12.52
C PRO A 199 -8.66 0.20 11.19
N GLN A 200 -8.55 1.41 10.65
CA GLN A 200 -9.01 1.74 9.29
C GLN A 200 -7.86 2.29 8.47
N PHE A 201 -7.75 1.87 7.22
CA PHE A 201 -6.69 2.29 6.30
C PHE A 201 -7.28 3.21 5.25
N ILE A 202 -7.10 4.50 5.43
CA ILE A 202 -7.66 5.52 4.55
C ILE A 202 -6.59 5.98 3.57
N TYR A 203 -6.98 6.18 2.33
CA TYR A 203 -6.08 6.64 1.28
C TYR A 203 -6.77 7.61 0.33
N ALA A 204 -6.01 8.51 -0.29
CA ALA A 204 -6.52 9.39 -1.32
C ALA A 204 -6.88 8.59 -2.59
N ASP A 205 -8.15 8.61 -3.01
CA ASP A 205 -8.63 7.89 -4.21
C ASP A 205 -8.36 8.66 -5.52
N LEU A 206 -7.72 9.83 -5.40
CA LEU A 206 -7.23 10.66 -6.49
C LEU A 206 -5.76 10.33 -6.81
N ASN A 207 -5.26 10.77 -7.96
CA ASN A 207 -3.81 10.73 -8.29
C ASN A 207 -2.99 11.81 -7.53
N SER A 208 -3.55 12.38 -6.46
CA SER A 208 -2.92 13.38 -5.60
C SER A 208 -3.48 13.28 -4.19
N ALA A 209 -2.96 14.09 -3.26
CA ALA A 209 -3.58 14.26 -1.95
C ALA A 209 -5.06 14.61 -2.08
N ASP A 210 -5.87 14.06 -1.20
CA ASP A 210 -7.32 14.24 -1.18
C ASP A 210 -7.77 15.02 0.07
N LEU A 211 -8.89 15.72 -0.07
CA LEU A 211 -9.52 16.45 1.02
C LEU A 211 -10.37 15.49 1.85
N TRP A 212 -9.91 15.17 3.05
CA TRP A 212 -10.52 14.15 3.90
C TRP A 212 -12.01 14.40 4.18
N GLU A 213 -12.43 15.65 4.35
CA GLU A 213 -13.83 15.96 4.68
C GLU A 213 -14.81 15.64 3.55
N LYS A 214 -14.36 15.66 2.28
CA LYS A 214 -15.23 15.41 1.13
C LYS A 214 -15.60 13.94 0.94
N GLN A 215 -15.04 13.04 1.76
CA GLN A 215 -15.25 11.58 1.64
C GLN A 215 -14.92 11.03 0.25
N GLN A 216 -13.99 11.67 -0.47
CA GLN A 216 -13.46 11.17 -1.74
C GLN A 216 -12.32 10.17 -1.52
N PHE A 217 -12.05 9.79 -0.27
CA PHE A 217 -11.03 8.85 0.11
C PHE A 217 -11.51 7.40 0.01
N GLY A 218 -10.60 6.49 -0.27
CA GLY A 218 -10.84 5.06 -0.19
C GLY A 218 -10.52 4.48 1.20
N ARG A 219 -11.03 3.27 1.45
CA ARG A 219 -10.73 2.46 2.64
C ARG A 219 -10.18 1.10 2.21
N ALA A 220 -8.94 0.80 2.53
CA ALA A 220 -8.31 -0.48 2.22
C ALA A 220 -8.69 -1.57 3.25
N ASP A 221 -8.71 -2.82 2.78
CA ASP A 221 -8.99 -4.02 3.58
C ASP A 221 -7.78 -4.45 4.41
N TYR A 222 -6.59 -4.24 3.86
CA TYR A 222 -5.32 -4.49 4.55
C TYR A 222 -4.21 -3.54 4.07
N MET A 223 -3.26 -3.29 4.98
CA MET A 223 -1.96 -2.70 4.65
C MET A 223 -0.87 -3.75 4.71
N ALA A 224 0.17 -3.59 3.92
CA ALA A 224 1.33 -4.46 3.88
C ALA A 224 2.63 -3.65 3.79
N ILE A 225 3.68 -4.19 4.41
CA ILE A 225 5.04 -3.66 4.32
C ILE A 225 5.93 -4.77 3.78
N PHE A 226 6.62 -4.47 2.69
CA PHE A 226 7.59 -5.33 2.04
C PHE A 226 8.98 -4.71 2.08
N VAL A 227 10.01 -5.55 2.10
CA VAL A 227 11.41 -5.14 2.07
C VAL A 227 12.15 -5.81 0.92
N SER A 228 13.11 -5.14 0.30
CA SER A 228 14.03 -5.73 -0.67
C SER A 228 15.48 -5.51 -0.25
N HIS A 229 16.39 -6.35 -0.75
CA HIS A 229 17.82 -6.33 -0.46
C HIS A 229 18.60 -6.06 -1.74
#